data_AF-A0A8B0SKQ9-F1
#
_entry.id   AF-A0A8B0SKQ9-F1
#
_cell.length_a   1.000
_cell.length_b   1.000
_cell.length_c   1.000
_cell.angle_alpha   90.00
_cell.angle_beta   90.00
_cell.angle_gamma   90.00
#
_symmetry.space_group_name_H-M   'P 1'
#
loop_
_entity.id
_entity.type
_entity.pdbx_description
1 polymer ?
#
loop_
_entity_poly.entity_id
_entity_poly.type
_entity_poly.pdbx_seq_one_letter_code
_entity_poly.pdbx_strand_id
1 'polypeptide(L)' 'MNLLAAIGFILVLFGITTLIIGSIRHFFPFVEEYIPDEFKKALTIQFSAYYLLAGLLMLLIQPSAHA' A
#
# COMPACT_ATOMS: atom_id res chain seq x y z
N MET A 1 19.15 -10.24 2.50
CA MET A 1 17.97 -9.38 2.78
C MET A 1 17.09 -10.12 3.76
N ASN A 2 16.74 -9.48 4.88
CA ASN A 2 15.84 -10.08 5.87
C ASN A 2 14.42 -10.20 5.25
N LEU A 3 13.74 -11.33 5.44
CA LEU A 3 12.39 -11.57 4.91
C LEU A 3 11.43 -10.44 5.29
N LEU A 4 11.58 -9.91 6.51
CA LEU A 4 10.78 -8.79 7.02
C LEU A 4 10.97 -7.50 6.20
N ALA A 5 12.19 -7.28 5.68
CA ALA A 5 12.49 -6.12 4.83
C ALA A 5 11.87 -6.28 3.45
N ALA A 6 11.88 -7.52 2.91
CA ALA A 6 11.24 -7.82 1.64
C ALA A 6 9.72 -7.62 1.72
N ILE A 7 9.09 -8.10 2.80
CA ILE A 7 7.65 -7.88 3.05
C ILE A 7 7.34 -6.39 3.21
N GLY A 8 8.15 -5.66 3.99
CA GLY A 8 8.00 -4.22 4.17
C GLY A 8 8.09 -3.46 2.83
N PHE A 9 9.05 -3.81 1.98
CA PHE A 9 9.20 -3.21 0.66
C PHE A 9 8.00 -3.51 -0.25
N ILE A 10 7.50 -4.74 -0.26
CA ILE A 10 6.31 -5.13 -1.02
C ILE A 10 5.09 -4.32 -0.54
N LEU A 11 4.90 -4.17 0.76
CA LEU A 11 3.81 -3.37 1.33
C LEU A 11 3.88 -1.89 0.93
N VAL A 12 5.09 -1.31 0.86
CA VAL A 12 5.27 0.06 0.37
C VAL A 12 4.87 0.16 -1.10
N LEU A 13 5.30 -0.78 -1.95
CA LEU A 13 4.91 -0.80 -3.36
C LEU A 13 3.39 -0.96 -3.55
N PHE A 14 2.76 -1.83 -2.75
CA PHE A 14 1.31 -1.96 -2.73
C PHE A 14 0.66 -0.63 -2.34
N GLY A 15 1.12 0.01 -1.27
CA GLY A 15 0.61 1.29 -0.79
C GLY A 15 0.70 2.40 -1.84
N ILE A 16 1.83 2.53 -2.53
CA ILE A 16 1.98 3.48 -3.64
C ILE A 16 0.98 3.17 -4.76
N THR A 17 0.87 1.91 -5.16
CA THR A 17 -0.06 1.48 -6.21
C THR A 17 -1.51 1.78 -5.82
N THR A 18 -1.89 1.48 -4.58
CA THR A 18 -3.24 1.75 -4.06
C THR A 18 -3.53 3.24 -3.99
N LEU A 19 -2.52 4.05 -3.66
CA LEU A 19 -2.65 5.50 -3.61
C LEU A 19 -2.90 6.08 -5.01
N ILE A 20 -2.16 5.60 -6.02
CA ILE A 20 -2.35 6.01 -7.42
C ILE A 20 -3.77 5.66 -7.86
N ILE A 21 -4.21 4.42 -7.65
CA ILE A 21 -5.55 3.97 -8.04
C ILE A 21 -6.63 4.75 -7.28
N GLY A 22 -6.50 4.89 -5.96
CA GLY A 22 -7.43 5.64 -5.13
C GLY A 22 -7.53 7.11 -5.54
N SER A 23 -6.41 7.72 -5.95
CA SER A 23 -6.37 9.08 -6.48
C SER A 23 -7.08 9.18 -7.83
N ILE A 24 -6.83 8.23 -8.75
CA ILE A 24 -7.53 8.16 -10.04
C ILE A 24 -9.04 8.06 -9.80
N ARG A 25 -9.49 7.19 -8.90
CA ARG A 25 -10.91 7.05 -8.56
C ARG A 25 -11.51 8.33 -7.98
N HIS A 26 -10.73 9.08 -7.22
CA HIS A 26 -11.18 10.35 -6.63
C HIS A 26 -11.36 11.44 -7.69
N PHE A 27 -10.41 11.58 -8.63
CA PHE A 27 -10.45 12.63 -9.66
C PHE A 27 -11.26 12.25 -10.90
N PHE A 28 -11.42 10.95 -11.18
CA PHE A 28 -12.10 10.41 -12.35
C PHE A 28 -13.17 9.39 -11.92
N PRO A 29 -14.35 9.83 -11.45
CA PRO A 29 -15.38 8.96 -10.89
C PRO A 29 -15.91 7.90 -11.87
N PHE A 30 -15.84 8.16 -13.18
CA PHE A 30 -16.25 7.20 -14.22
C PHE A 30 -15.43 5.90 -14.20
N VAL A 31 -14.21 5.92 -13.60
CA VAL A 31 -13.36 4.73 -13.50
C VAL A 31 -13.96 3.69 -12.54
N GLU A 32 -14.85 4.12 -11.64
CA GLU A 32 -15.47 3.26 -10.63
C GLU A 32 -16.30 2.12 -11.23
N GLU A 33 -16.85 2.30 -12.45
CA GLU A 33 -17.63 1.29 -13.17
C GLU A 33 -16.78 0.10 -13.66
N TYR A 34 -15.47 0.29 -13.82
CA TYR A 34 -14.55 -0.75 -14.28
C TYR A 34 -13.93 -1.57 -13.13
N ILE A 35 -14.19 -1.19 -11.87
CA ILE A 35 -13.59 -1.83 -10.69
C ILE A 35 -14.62 -2.77 -10.05
N PRO A 36 -14.32 -4.07 -9.91
CA PRO A 36 -15.21 -4.99 -9.19
C PRO A 36 -15.40 -4.57 -7.73
N ASP A 37 -16.61 -4.77 -7.20
CA ASP A 37 -16.99 -4.29 -5.85
C ASP A 37 -16.07 -4.80 -4.74
N GLU A 38 -15.57 -6.02 -4.88
CA GLU A 38 -14.63 -6.68 -3.96
C GLU A 38 -13.33 -5.88 -3.76
N PHE A 39 -12.87 -5.18 -4.80
CA PHE A 39 -11.63 -4.41 -4.77
C PHE A 39 -11.82 -2.95 -4.37
N LYS A 40 -13.05 -2.42 -4.43
CA LYS A 40 -13.32 -1.00 -4.17
C LYS A 40 -12.85 -0.55 -2.80
N LYS A 41 -12.98 -1.40 -1.77
CA LYS A 41 -12.53 -1.07 -0.41
C LYS A 41 -11.00 -1.04 -0.31
N ALA A 42 -10.35 -2.07 -0.82
CA ALA A 42 -8.90 -2.21 -0.78
C ALA A 42 -8.19 -1.12 -1.60
N LEU A 43 -8.80 -0.68 -2.71
CA LEU A 43 -8.25 0.31 -3.63
C LEU A 43 -8.52 1.78 -3.23
N THR A 44 -8.79 2.06 -1.95
CA THR A 44 -9.05 3.42 -1.45
C THR A 44 -7.77 4.13 -1.00
N ILE A 45 -7.82 5.46 -0.99
CA ILE A 45 -6.74 6.29 -0.43
C ILE A 45 -6.51 5.94 1.05
N GLN A 46 -7.56 5.68 1.82
CA GLN A 46 -7.42 5.26 3.22
C GLN A 46 -6.64 3.94 3.36
N PHE A 47 -6.93 2.94 2.51
CA PHE A 47 -6.20 1.67 2.54
C PHE A 47 -4.74 1.81 2.09
N SER A 48 -4.46 2.72 1.14
CA SER A 48 -3.08 3.05 0.76
C SER A 48 -2.24 3.49 1.96
N ALA A 49 -2.81 4.30 2.87
CA ALA A 49 -2.13 4.75 4.08
C ALA A 49 -1.83 3.59 5.03
N TYR A 50 -2.71 2.58 5.14
CA TYR A 50 -2.45 1.39 5.94
C TYR A 50 -1.32 0.54 5.37
N TYR A 51 -1.28 0.32 4.05
CA TYR A 51 -0.19 -0.42 3.40
C TYR A 51 1.16 0.31 3.55
N LEU A 52 1.17 1.63 3.35
CA LEU A 52 2.37 2.46 3.53
C LEU A 52 2.86 2.43 4.98
N LEU A 53 1.97 2.65 5.95
CA LEU A 53 2.32 2.63 7.37
C LEU A 53 2.89 1.26 7.77
N ALA A 54 2.21 0.17 7.41
CA ALA A 54 2.68 -1.18 7.72
C ALA A 54 4.04 -1.48 7.08
N GLY A 55 4.22 -1.11 5.81
CA GLY A 55 5.48 -1.30 5.09
C GLY A 55 6.63 -0.51 5.70
N LEU A 56 6.41 0.77 6.01
CA LEU A 56 7.41 1.63 6.65
C LEU A 56 7.79 1.13 8.04
N LEU A 57 6.82 0.71 8.85
CA LEU A 57 7.08 0.13 10.17
C LEU A 57 7.93 -1.14 10.08
N MET A 58 7.65 -2.05 9.12
CA MET A 58 8.46 -3.26 8.92
C MET A 58 9.89 -2.97 8.47
N LEU A 59 10.11 -1.88 7.74
CA LEU A 59 11.44 -1.41 7.35
C LEU A 59 12.18 -0.73 8.51
N LEU A 60 11.46 -0.08 9.43
CA LEU A 60 12.03 0.60 10.61
C LEU A 60 12.34 -0.36 11.77
N ILE A 61 11.53 -1.40 11.96
CA ILE A 61 11.67 -2.38 13.05
C ILE A 61 12.73 -3.44 12.73
N GLN A 62 13.40 -3.35 11.56
CA GLN A 62 14.51 -4.25 11.22
C GLN A 62 15.51 -4.30 12.39
N PRO A 63 15.80 -5.48 12.96
CA PRO A 63 16.84 -5.57 13.98
C PRO A 63 18.14 -5.08 13.35
N SER A 64 18.69 -3.99 13.88
CA SER A 64 19.98 -3.47 13.46
C SER A 64 21.01 -4.57 13.64
N ALA A 65 21.64 -5.02 12.56
CA ALA A 65 22.68 -6.05 12.58
C ALA A 65 24.00 -5.58 13.26
N HIS A 66 23.93 -4.58 14.13
CA HIS A 66 25.02 -4.04 14.91
C HIS A 66 24.57 -3.92 16.37
N ALA A 67 24.81 -4.99 17.12
CA ALA A 67 25.03 -5.00 18.55
C ALA A 67 26.30 -5.83 18.79
#